data_AF-A0A455SPZ6-F1
#
_entry.id   AF-A0A455SPZ6-F1
#
_cell.length_a   1.000
_cell.length_b   1.000
_cell.length_c   1.000
_cell.angle_alpha   90.00
_cell.angle_beta   90.00
_cell.angle_gamma   90.00
#
_symmetry.space_group_name_H-M   'P 1'
#
loop_
_entity.id
_entity.type
_entity.pdbx_description
1 polymer ?
#
loop_
_entity_poly.entity_id
_entity_poly.type
_entity_poly.pdbx_seq_one_letter_code
_entity_poly.pdbx_strand_id
1 'polypeptide(L)'
;MDTLNNLNTLIEQLQVHAATIGITLAGLMVGIYAMMIMFTNDNSPTTRSQRWEQLQKVLICAGIIAATGTLIQFAQSLAHML
;
A
#
# COMPACT_ATOMS: atom_id res chain seq x y z
N MET A 1 8.36 7.94 35.47
CA MET A 1 9.05 7.62 34.20
C MET A 1 8.36 6.49 33.46
N ASP A 2 7.79 5.51 34.17
CA ASP A 2 7.08 4.37 33.57
C ASP A 2 5.86 4.74 32.72
N THR A 3 5.10 5.77 33.13
CA THR A 3 3.90 6.22 32.39
C THR A 3 4.23 6.85 31.04
N LEU A 4 5.36 7.57 30.95
CA LEU A 4 5.83 8.19 29.69
C LEU A 4 6.39 7.13 28.74
N ASN A 5 7.11 6.14 29.26
CA ASN A 5 7.59 5.00 28.47
C ASN A 5 6.42 4.16 27.93
N ASN A 6 5.39 3.90 28.74
CA ASN A 6 4.20 3.18 28.31
C ASN A 6 3.37 3.95 27.27
N LEU A 7 3.34 5.27 27.34
CA LEU A 7 2.71 6.09 26.31
C LEU A 7 3.49 6.05 25.00
N ASN A 8 4.81 6.06 25.06
CA ASN A 8 5.64 6.01 23.85
C ASN A 8 5.49 4.67 23.12
N THR A 9 5.48 3.55 23.85
CA THR A 9 5.27 2.22 23.26
C THR A 9 3.86 2.06 22.68
N LEU A 10 2.82 2.60 23.34
CA LEU A 10 1.46 2.62 22.79
C LEU A 10 1.38 3.42 21.48
N ILE A 11 2.07 4.56 21.39
CA ILE A 11 2.10 5.39 20.19
C ILE A 11 2.82 4.67 19.04
N GLU A 12 3.96 4.03 19.30
CA GLU A 12 4.68 3.24 18.31
C GLU A 12 3.82 2.08 17.79
N GLN A 13 3.15 1.34 18.68
CA GLN A 13 2.24 0.26 18.29
C GLN A 13 1.06 0.77 17.44
N LEU A 14 0.49 1.93 17.80
CA LEU A 14 -0.59 2.56 17.04
C LEU A 14 -0.12 2.99 15.64
N GLN A 15 1.07 3.57 15.52
CA GLN A 15 1.64 3.98 14.24
C GLN A 15 1.88 2.78 13.31
N VAL A 16 2.37 1.67 13.86
CA VAL A 16 2.58 0.43 13.10
C VAL A 16 1.26 -0.16 12.61
N HIS A 17 0.21 -0.14 13.46
CA HIS A 17 -1.11 -0.62 13.07
C HIS A 17 -1.75 0.28 12.02
N ALA A 18 -1.67 1.60 12.19
CA ALA A 18 -2.17 2.58 11.23
C ALA A 18 -1.45 2.46 9.86
N ALA A 19 -0.13 2.29 9.86
CA ALA A 19 0.65 2.08 8.64
C ALA A 19 0.27 0.77 7.93
N THR A 20 0.09 -0.31 8.68
CA THR A 20 -0.35 -1.60 8.12
C THR A 20 -1.73 -1.46 7.48
N ILE A 21 -2.72 -0.90 8.21
CA ILE A 21 -4.08 -0.67 7.70
C ILE A 21 -4.07 0.22 6.45
N GLY A 22 -3.28 1.29 6.45
CA GLY A 22 -3.15 2.21 5.32
C GLY A 22 -2.59 1.54 4.06
N ILE A 23 -1.55 0.70 4.21
CA ILE A 23 -0.98 -0.07 3.09
C ILE A 23 -1.99 -1.07 2.53
N THR A 24 -2.74 -1.77 3.39
CA THR A 24 -3.75 -2.73 2.96
C THR A 24 -4.88 -2.04 2.18
N LEU A 25 -5.36 -0.89 2.67
CA LEU A 25 -6.36 -0.07 1.98
C LEU A 25 -5.86 0.45 0.63
N ALA A 26 -4.61 0.93 0.57
CA ALA A 26 -3.99 1.40 -0.66
C ALA A 26 -3.88 0.26 -1.70
N GLY A 27 -3.47 -0.94 -1.28
CA GLY A 27 -3.42 -2.12 -2.15
C GLY A 27 -4.80 -2.51 -2.69
N LEU A 28 -5.83 -2.43 -1.87
CA LEU A 28 -7.22 -2.70 -2.27
C LEU A 28 -7.72 -1.69 -3.30
N MET A 29 -7.43 -0.40 -3.11
CA MET A 29 -7.78 0.65 -4.09
C MET A 29 -7.08 0.45 -5.43
N VAL A 30 -5.80 0.08 -5.42
CA VAL A 30 -5.05 -0.24 -6.65
C VAL A 30 -5.69 -1.41 -7.41
N GLY A 31 -6.13 -2.46 -6.70
CA GLY A 31 -6.84 -3.59 -7.31
C GLY A 31 -8.18 -3.20 -7.93
N ILE A 32 -8.97 -2.36 -7.25
CA ILE A 32 -10.24 -1.84 -7.77
C ILE A 32 -10.01 -1.00 -9.03
N TYR A 33 -9.01 -0.11 -9.01
CA TYR A 33 -8.67 0.72 -10.16
C TYR A 33 -8.21 -0.11 -11.36
N ALA A 34 -7.42 -1.17 -11.13
CA ALA A 34 -6.98 -2.10 -12.17
C ALA A 34 -8.18 -2.81 -12.83
N MET A 35 -9.13 -3.30 -12.03
CA MET A 35 -10.36 -3.92 -12.53
C MET A 35 -11.20 -2.94 -13.35
N MET A 36 -11.34 -1.70 -12.90
CA MET A 36 -12.08 -0.65 -13.63
C MET A 36 -11.49 -0.37 -15.02
N ILE A 37 -10.15 -0.31 -15.12
CA ILE A 37 -9.46 -0.13 -16.42
C ILE A 37 -9.71 -1.32 -17.34
N MET A 38 -9.70 -2.55 -16.80
CA MET A 38 -9.97 -3.78 -17.56
C MET A 38 -11.43 -3.91 -18.03
N PHE A 39 -12.40 -3.47 -17.23
CA PHE A 39 -13.84 -3.54 -17.56
C PHE A 39 -14.33 -2.42 -18.48
N THR A 40 -13.48 -1.43 -18.79
CA THR A 40 -13.85 -0.43 -19.79
C THR A 40 -14.00 -1.13 -21.14
N ASN A 41 -15.15 -0.99 -21.81
CA ASN A 41 -15.51 -1.73 -23.03
C ASN A 41 -15.20 -0.98 -24.34
N ASP A 42 -14.49 0.13 -24.24
CA ASP A 42 -14.19 0.98 -25.38
C ASP A 42 -12.96 0.46 -26.14
N ASN A 43 -13.15 0.05 -27.40
CA ASN A 43 -12.16 -0.65 -28.23
C ASN A 43 -11.44 0.28 -29.22
N SER A 44 -11.57 1.59 -29.05
CA SER A 44 -10.85 2.53 -29.89
C SER A 44 -9.32 2.38 -29.71
N PRO A 45 -8.52 2.54 -30.77
CA PRO A 45 -7.06 2.44 -30.68
C PRO A 45 -6.45 3.48 -29.73
N THR A 46 -7.09 4.65 -29.60
CA THR A 46 -6.74 5.71 -28.64
C THR A 46 -7.02 5.30 -27.20
N THR A 47 -8.14 4.62 -26.94
CA THR A 47 -8.48 4.13 -25.59
C THR A 47 -7.55 2.99 -25.17
N ARG A 48 -7.05 2.18 -26.12
CA ARG A 48 -6.10 1.11 -25.84
C ARG A 48 -4.72 1.62 -25.39
N SER A 49 -4.21 2.71 -25.97
CA SER A 49 -2.95 3.31 -25.51
C SER A 49 -3.09 3.96 -24.13
N GLN A 50 -4.19 4.67 -23.89
CA GLN A 50 -4.49 5.28 -22.59
C GLN A 50 -4.66 4.23 -21.48
N ARG A 51 -5.30 3.09 -21.77
CA ARG A 51 -5.37 1.95 -20.82
C ARG A 51 -4.00 1.45 -20.41
N TRP A 52 -3.08 1.31 -21.37
CA TRP A 52 -1.74 0.82 -21.08
C TRP A 52 -0.94 1.81 -20.21
N GLU A 53 -1.06 3.11 -20.49
CA GLU A 53 -0.44 4.16 -19.68
C GLU A 53 -1.00 4.19 -18.24
N GLN A 54 -2.32 4.02 -18.08
CA GLN A 54 -2.95 3.93 -16.76
C GLN A 54 -2.57 2.64 -16.03
N LEU A 55 -2.50 1.50 -16.72
CA LEU A 55 -2.02 0.23 -16.16
C LEU A 55 -0.56 0.33 -15.69
N GLN A 56 0.31 1.01 -16.44
CA GLN A 56 1.69 1.25 -16.01
C GLN A 56 1.75 2.06 -14.71
N LYS A 57 0.95 3.12 -14.57
CA LYS A 57 0.87 3.91 -13.33
C LYS A 57 0.40 3.04 -12.15
N VAL A 58 -0.62 2.23 -12.36
CA VAL A 58 -1.14 1.28 -11.36
C VAL A 58 -0.09 0.24 -10.95
N LEU A 59 0.67 -0.30 -11.91
CA LEU A 59 1.76 -1.25 -11.64
C LEU A 59 2.91 -0.63 -10.85
N ILE A 60 3.28 0.62 -11.16
CA ILE A 60 4.30 1.35 -10.40
C ILE A 60 3.82 1.58 -8.96
N CYS A 61 2.57 2.03 -8.77
CA CYS A 61 1.99 2.19 -7.44
C CYS A 61 1.94 0.86 -6.68
N ALA A 62 1.55 -0.24 -7.33
CA ALA A 62 1.54 -1.57 -6.73
C ALA A 62 2.95 -1.99 -6.28
N GLY A 63 3.97 -1.73 -7.10
CA GLY A 63 5.37 -2.01 -6.77
C GLY A 63 5.88 -1.23 -5.56
N ILE A 64 5.54 0.06 -5.45
CA ILE A 64 5.90 0.89 -4.30
C ILE A 64 5.20 0.40 -3.02
N ILE A 65 3.92 0.05 -3.10
CA ILE A 65 3.15 -0.47 -1.96
C ILE A 65 3.72 -1.82 -1.51
N ALA A 66 4.06 -2.72 -2.45
CA ALA A 66 4.68 -4.00 -2.14
C ALA A 66 6.05 -3.83 -1.47
N ALA A 67 6.91 -2.96 -2.02
CA ALA A 67 8.21 -2.65 -1.42
C ALA A 67 8.06 -2.06 -0.01
N THR A 68 7.13 -1.12 0.16
CA THR A 68 6.82 -0.51 1.47
C THR A 68 6.30 -1.57 2.46
N GLY A 69 5.41 -2.46 2.02
CA GLY A 69 4.89 -3.55 2.85
C GLY A 69 5.99 -4.50 3.34
N THR A 70 6.93 -4.88 2.47
CA THR A 70 8.07 -5.73 2.87
C THR A 70 9.02 -5.04 3.85
N LEU A 71 9.25 -3.73 3.68
CA LEU A 71 10.06 -2.93 4.61
C LEU A 71 9.40 -2.82 5.98
N ILE A 72 8.08 -2.61 6.04
CA ILE A 72 7.36 -2.56 7.31
C ILE A 72 7.35 -3.92 7.99
N GLN A 73 7.15 -5.03 7.27
CA GLN A 73 7.27 -6.37 7.85
C GLN A 73 8.67 -6.65 8.39
N PHE A 74 9.71 -6.23 7.66
CA PHE A 74 11.09 -6.36 8.12
C PHE A 74 11.33 -5.54 9.40
N ALA A 75 10.90 -4.28 9.41
CA ALA A 75 10.99 -3.40 10.58
C ALA A 75 10.20 -3.93 11.78
N GLN A 76 9.02 -4.50 11.56
CA GLN A 76 8.22 -5.17 12.59
C GLN A 76 8.94 -6.40 13.14
N SER A 77 9.57 -7.21 12.29
CA SER A 77 10.33 -8.38 12.75
C SER A 77 11.54 -7.98 13.59
N LEU A 78 12.22 -6.90 13.21
CA LEU A 78 13.38 -6.39 13.93
C LEU A 78 12.96 -5.79 15.28
N ALA A 79 11.84 -5.06 15.33
CA ALA A 79 11.27 -4.54 16.56
C ALA A 79 10.78 -5.63 17.52
N HIS A 80 10.47 -6.83 17.04
CA HIS A 80 10.08 -7.97 17.89
C HIS A 80 11.27 -8.77 18.41
N MET A 81 12.46 -8.59 17.84
CA MET A 81 13.71 -9.25 18.27
C MET A 81 14.53 -8.42 19.27
N LEU A 82 14.30 -7.11 19.34
CA LEU A 82 14.86 -6.21 20.35
C LEU A 82 13.94 -6.13 21.58
#